data_AF-A0A1H4Z5D5-F1
#
_entry.id   AF-A0A1H4Z5D5-F1
#
_cell.length_a   1.000
_cell.length_b   1.000
_cell.length_c   1.000
_cell.angle_alpha   90.00
_cell.angle_beta   90.00
_cell.angle_gamma   90.00
#
_symmetry.space_group_name_H-M   'P 1'
#
loop_
_entity.id
_entity.type
_entity.pdbx_description
1 polymer ?
#
loop_
_entity_poly.entity_id
_entity_poly.type
_entity_poly.pdbx_seq_one_letter_code
_entity_poly.pdbx_strand_id
1 'polypeptide(L)' 'MSADRDELRRLVDEMPDADVAHVLTEVKRHLAPVPRGTWPPAWFGSIEGDGTAVGARADEFLAEGFGR' A
#
# COMPACT_ATOMS: atom_id res chain seq x y z
N MET A 1 -6.36 21.51 12.63
CA MET A 1 -6.96 20.21 12.27
C MET A 1 -7.96 20.46 11.15
N SER A 2 -8.29 19.47 10.33
CA SER A 2 -9.34 19.65 9.29
C SER A 2 -10.71 19.61 9.96
N ALA A 3 -11.67 20.43 9.50
CA ALA A 3 -13.05 20.44 9.98
C ALA A 3 -13.66 19.02 10.00
N ASP A 4 -13.38 18.22 8.97
CA ASP A 4 -13.87 16.84 8.87
C ASP A 4 -13.31 15.93 9.98
N ARG A 5 -12.06 16.15 10.41
CA ARG A 5 -11.45 15.36 11.49
C ARG A 5 -12.04 15.74 12.84
N ASP A 6 -12.35 17.02 13.03
CA ASP A 6 -12.97 17.51 14.26
C ASP A 6 -14.43 17.02 14.38
N GLU A 7 -15.16 16.97 13.26
CA GLU A 7 -16.49 16.37 13.19
C GLU A 7 -16.48 14.88 13.50
N LEU A 8 -15.55 14.12 12.89
CA LEU A 8 -15.42 12.69 13.16
C LEU A 8 -15.14 12.40 14.64
N ARG A 9 -14.33 13.23 15.31
CA ARG A 9 -14.07 13.08 16.74
C ARG A 9 -15.35 13.26 17.56
N ARG A 10 -16.15 14.30 17.27
CA ARG A 10 -17.42 14.53 17.96
C ARG A 10 -18.38 13.34 17.80
N LEU A 11 -18.50 12.80 16.59
CA LEU A 11 -19.37 11.65 16.32
C LEU A 11 -18.93 10.39 17.07
N VAL A 12 -17.63 10.18 17.26
CA VAL A 12 -17.10 9.07 18.06
C VAL A 12 -17.41 9.27 19.55
N ASP A 13 -17.28 10.49 20.06
CA ASP A 13 -17.53 10.80 21.47
C ASP A 13 -19.02 10.66 21.84
N GLU A 14 -19.95 10.89 20.90
CA GLU A 14 -21.40 10.77 21.10
C GLU A 14 -21.95 9.36 20.78
N MET A 15 -21.10 8.44 20.32
CA MET A 15 -21.52 7.11 19.86
C MET A 15 -21.91 6.18 21.01
N PRO A 16 -22.98 5.38 20.86
CA PRO A 16 -23.28 4.29 21.80
C PRO A 16 -22.17 3.22 21.81
N ASP A 17 -21.76 2.76 22.99
CA ASP A 17 -20.71 1.75 23.15
C ASP A 17 -20.96 0.45 22.34
N ALA A 18 -22.23 0.09 22.13
CA ALA A 18 -22.61 -1.08 21.35
C ALA A 18 -22.15 -0.99 19.88
N ASP A 19 -22.06 0.22 19.33
CA ASP A 19 -21.72 0.48 17.93
C ASP A 19 -20.22 0.75 17.73
N VAL A 20 -19.50 1.10 18.80
CA VAL A 20 -18.06 1.43 18.78
C VAL A 20 -17.24 0.30 18.17
N ALA A 21 -17.53 -0.96 18.54
CA ALA A 21 -16.79 -2.11 18.02
C ALA A 21 -16.95 -2.29 16.50
N HIS A 22 -18.15 -2.01 15.97
CA HIS A 22 -18.43 -2.09 14.56
C HIS A 22 -17.70 -0.99 13.78
N VAL A 23 -17.84 0.27 14.21
CA VAL A 23 -17.20 1.42 13.56
C VAL A 23 -15.67 1.32 13.64
N LEU A 24 -15.13 0.88 14.77
CA LEU A 24 -13.69 0.65 14.93
C LEU A 24 -13.17 -0.37 13.92
N THR A 25 -13.94 -1.40 13.59
CA THR A 25 -13.58 -2.40 12.58
C THR A 25 -13.49 -1.79 11.17
N GLU A 26 -14.46 -0.96 10.80
CA GLU A 26 -14.49 -0.30 9.49
C GLU A 26 -13.36 0.73 9.35
N VAL A 27 -13.10 1.53 10.39
CA VAL A 27 -11.97 2.47 10.42
C VAL A 27 -10.64 1.71 10.32
N LYS A 28 -10.48 0.61 11.07
CA LYS A 28 -9.29 -0.25 10.95
C LYS A 28 -9.12 -0.80 9.54
N ARG A 29 -10.20 -1.13 8.82
CA ARG A 29 -10.12 -1.55 7.41
C ARG A 29 -9.60 -0.44 6.50
N HIS A 30 -10.00 0.81 6.74
CA HIS A 30 -9.53 1.96 5.95
C HIS A 30 -8.09 2.35 6.26
N LEU A 31 -7.63 2.11 7.49
CA LEU A 31 -6.26 2.33 7.92
C LEU A 31 -5.34 1.14 7.68
N ALA A 32 -5.92 -0.04 7.45
CA ALA A 32 -5.15 -1.22 7.07
C ALA A 32 -4.36 -0.82 5.83
N PRO A 33 -3.02 -0.97 5.84
CA PRO A 33 -2.27 -0.81 4.61
C PRO A 33 -2.93 -1.75 3.61
N VAL A 34 -3.37 -1.23 2.47
CA VAL A 34 -3.66 -2.07 1.31
C VAL A 34 -2.49 -3.06 1.26
N PRO A 35 -2.73 -4.38 1.22
CA PRO A 35 -1.64 -5.31 0.94
C PRO A 35 -1.14 -4.91 -0.44
N ARG A 36 -0.15 -4.00 -0.46
CA ARG A 36 0.74 -3.82 -1.59
C ARG A 36 1.32 -5.21 -1.68
N GLY A 37 0.84 -6.00 -2.64
CA GLY A 37 1.25 -7.39 -2.79
C GLY A 37 2.74 -7.47 -2.57
N THR A 38 3.18 -8.46 -1.76
CA THR A 38 4.54 -8.54 -1.21
C THR A 38 5.53 -7.98 -2.20
N TRP A 39 6.11 -6.83 -1.86
CA TRP A 39 7.22 -6.32 -2.63
C TRP A 39 8.49 -6.99 -2.07
N PRO A 40 9.31 -7.62 -2.91
CA PRO A 40 9.12 -7.71 -4.34
C PRO A 40 8.16 -8.86 -4.74
N PRO A 41 7.41 -8.73 -5.85
CA PRO A 41 6.56 -9.80 -6.36
C PRO A 41 7.32 -11.11 -6.57
N ALA A 42 6.62 -12.26 -6.56
CA ALA A 42 7.27 -13.57 -6.70
C ALA A 42 8.07 -13.76 -8.02
N TRP A 43 7.73 -12.99 -9.05
CA TRP A 43 8.45 -12.97 -10.34
C TRP A 43 9.65 -12.00 -10.35
N PHE A 44 9.83 -11.19 -9.31
CA PHE A 44 10.94 -10.24 -9.25
C PHE A 44 12.26 -10.98 -9.11
N GLY A 45 13.13 -10.84 -10.10
CA GLY A 45 14.39 -11.58 -10.19
C GLY A 45 14.25 -13.00 -10.74
N SER A 46 13.11 -13.39 -11.31
CA SER A 46 12.91 -14.73 -11.91
C SER A 46 13.52 -14.90 -13.30
N ILE A 47 14.43 -14.01 -13.72
CA ILE A 47 15.12 -14.10 -15.01
C ILE A 47 16.30 -15.06 -14.84
N GLU A 48 16.37 -16.11 -15.66
CA GLU A 48 17.53 -16.99 -15.72
C GLU A 48 18.76 -16.22 -16.21
N GLY A 49 19.85 -16.28 -15.43
CA GLY A 49 21.11 -15.61 -15.73
C GLY A 49 22.08 -15.68 -14.55
N ASP A 50 23.27 -15.08 -14.72
CA ASP A 50 24.32 -15.03 -13.69
C ASP A 50 24.03 -14.02 -12.55
N GLY A 51 22.85 -13.41 -12.55
CA GLY A 51 22.43 -12.42 -11.56
C GLY A 51 23.05 -11.03 -11.73
N THR A 52 23.95 -10.84 -12.70
CA THR A 52 24.73 -9.59 -12.87
C THR A 52 24.57 -8.96 -14.25
N ALA A 53 24.27 -9.75 -15.28
CA ALA A 53 24.15 -9.29 -16.66
C ALA A 53 23.12 -8.16 -16.87
N VAL A 54 21.98 -8.23 -16.16
CA VAL A 54 20.93 -7.18 -16.23
C VAL A 54 21.39 -5.89 -15.54
N GLY A 55 22.02 -6.00 -14.37
CA GLY A 55 22.56 -4.85 -13.65
C GLY A 55 23.70 -4.16 -14.40
N ALA A 56 24.57 -4.94 -15.05
CA ALA A 56 25.69 -4.43 -15.84
C ALA A 56 25.26 -3.66 -17.10
N ARG A 57 24.04 -3.89 -17.60
CA ARG A 57 23.47 -3.25 -18.80
C ARG A 57 22.24 -2.41 -18.47
N ALA A 58 22.08 -2.01 -17.21
CA ALA A 58 20.88 -1.30 -16.76
C ALA A 58 20.60 -0.05 -17.60
N ASP A 59 21.62 0.74 -17.93
CA ASP A 59 21.47 1.96 -18.73
C ASP A 59 20.95 1.68 -20.16
N GLU A 60 21.39 0.58 -20.78
CA GLU A 60 20.93 0.16 -22.11
C GLU A 60 19.46 -0.28 -22.07
N PHE A 61 19.10 -1.11 -21.10
CA PHE A 61 17.72 -1.56 -20.92
C PHE A 61 16.76 -0.42 -20.57
N LEU A 62 17.22 0.56 -19.79
CA LEU A 62 16.43 1.73 -19.42
C LEU A 62 16.29 2.72 -20.58
N ALA A 63 17.24 2.76 -21.51
CA ALA A 63 17.16 3.60 -22.71
C ALA A 63 16.04 3.16 -23.66
N GLU A 64 15.65 1.88 -23.65
CA GLU A 64 14.55 1.35 -24.46
C GLU A 64 13.15 1.69 -23.89
N GLY A 65 13.08 2.15 -22.64
CA GLY A 65 11.85 2.50 -21.93
C GLY A 65 11.10 1.29 -21.32
N PHE A 66 10.12 1.54 -20.45
CA PHE A 66 9.32 0.48 -19.82
C PHE A 66 8.07 0.14 -20.65
N GLY A 67 7.96 -1.11 -21.11
CA GLY A 67 6.69 -1.73 -21.53
C GLY A 67 6.08 -1.20 -22.83
N ARG A 68 6.70 -1.50 -23.98
CA ARG A 68 5.99 -1.49 -25.27
C ARG A 68 5.01 -2.65 -25.38
#